data_AF-A0A7U6QHU9-F1
#
_entry.id   AF-A0A7U6QHU9-F1
#
_cell.length_a   1.000
_cell.length_b   1.000
_cell.length_c   1.000
_cell.angle_alpha   90.00
_cell.angle_beta   90.00
_cell.angle_gamma   90.00
#
_symmetry.space_group_name_H-M   'P 1'
#
loop_
_entity.id
_entity.type
_entity.pdbx_description
1 polymer ?
#
loop_
_entity_poly.entity_id
_entity_poly.type
_entity_poly.pdbx_seq_one_letter_code
_entity_poly.pdbx_strand_id
1 'polypeptide(L)'
;MKNLMIDGEDGHYVPKRMCTINRFNEIDDMDGCGEACELADSDCNKCPIAEAFDKLAKMEQSESYWEREAKRMAAELGEIKIKQEQNGWIKFTTEYDEERGVQVINCTLPEDGQEVLVTNGRDVWEDTFCNDCDDGCYFDNGYDIISEVIAWMPKPEPYKEEQE
;
A
#
# COMPACT_ATOMS: atom_id res chain seq x y z
N MET A 1 8.40 -11.59 -3.65
CA MET A 1 7.35 -12.00 -2.69
C MET A 1 7.58 -13.47 -2.32
N LYS A 2 7.27 -13.90 -1.09
CA LYS A 2 7.36 -15.31 -0.69
C LYS A 2 6.00 -15.96 -0.93
N ASN A 3 5.97 -17.09 -1.64
CA ASN A 3 4.73 -17.84 -1.89
C ASN A 3 4.03 -18.16 -0.55
N LEU A 4 2.71 -18.06 -0.50
CA LEU A 4 1.83 -18.34 0.63
C LEU A 4 1.37 -19.81 0.64
N MET A 5 1.48 -20.50 -0.50
CA MET A 5 1.20 -21.93 -0.64
C MET A 5 2.50 -22.76 -0.61
N ILE A 6 2.44 -23.97 -0.05
CA ILE A 6 3.50 -25.00 -0.06
C ILE A 6 3.01 -26.19 -0.88
N ASP A 7 3.91 -26.77 -1.68
CA ASP A 7 3.66 -28.00 -2.42
C ASP A 7 3.69 -29.21 -1.47
N GLY A 8 2.59 -29.96 -1.42
CA GLY A 8 2.46 -31.18 -0.63
C GLY A 8 3.04 -32.40 -1.36
N GLU A 9 3.41 -33.43 -0.60
CA GLU A 9 3.96 -34.67 -1.18
C GLU A 9 2.92 -35.45 -2.02
N ASP A 10 1.64 -35.18 -1.81
CA ASP A 10 0.50 -35.74 -2.56
C ASP A 10 0.19 -34.98 -3.86
N GLY A 11 0.95 -33.92 -4.17
CA GLY A 11 0.75 -33.09 -5.35
C GLY A 11 -0.34 -32.02 -5.20
N HIS A 12 -0.85 -31.81 -3.98
CA HIS A 12 -1.78 -30.73 -3.65
C HIS A 12 -1.11 -29.63 -2.82
N TYR A 13 -1.59 -28.40 -2.95
CA TYR A 13 -1.05 -27.27 -2.22
C TYR A 13 -1.71 -27.06 -0.87
N VAL A 14 -0.94 -26.63 0.13
CA VAL A 14 -1.43 -26.25 1.46
C VAL A 14 -0.96 -24.84 1.87
N PRO A 15 -1.77 -24.05 2.60
CA PRO A 15 -1.35 -22.73 3.06
C PRO A 15 -0.25 -22.79 4.14
N LYS A 16 0.75 -21.91 4.05
CA LYS A 16 1.88 -21.80 5.00
C LYS A 16 1.52 -21.56 6.46
N ARG A 17 0.31 -21.08 6.73
CA ARG A 17 -0.16 -20.72 8.08
C ARG A 17 -1.16 -21.73 8.65
N MET A 18 -1.23 -22.94 8.11
CA MET A 18 -2.01 -24.02 8.71
C MET A 18 -1.27 -24.68 9.87
N CYS A 19 -2.04 -25.26 10.80
CA CYS A 19 -1.51 -26.02 11.93
C CYS A 19 -0.74 -27.28 11.52
N THR A 20 -0.91 -27.72 10.28
CA THR A 20 -0.19 -28.86 9.67
C THR A 20 1.21 -28.50 9.17
N ILE A 21 1.65 -27.24 9.33
CA ILE A 21 2.98 -26.75 8.92
C ILE A 21 3.85 -26.52 10.16
N ASN A 22 5.03 -27.14 10.17
CA ASN A 22 6.00 -27.05 11.24
C ASN A 22 6.73 -25.69 11.24
N ARG A 23 7.48 -25.42 12.31
CA ARG A 23 8.26 -24.18 12.47
C ARG A 23 9.36 -23.97 11.40
N PHE A 24 9.67 -24.99 10.61
CA PHE A 24 10.63 -24.96 9.52
C PHE A 24 9.96 -24.76 8.14
N ASN A 25 8.64 -24.55 8.09
CA ASN A 25 7.80 -24.48 6.89
C ASN A 25 7.70 -25.81 6.10
N GLU A 26 7.86 -26.94 6.79
CA GLU A 26 7.62 -28.27 6.24
C GLU A 26 6.27 -28.77 6.77
N ILE A 27 5.68 -29.77 6.12
CA ILE A 27 4.44 -30.38 6.61
C ILE A 27 4.80 -31.25 7.83
N ASP A 28 4.28 -30.92 9.02
CA ASP A 28 4.61 -31.58 10.30
C ASP A 28 3.78 -32.84 10.50
N ASP A 29 2.46 -32.67 10.41
CA ASP A 29 1.46 -33.67 10.73
C ASP A 29 0.42 -33.66 9.61
N MET A 30 0.47 -34.64 8.72
CA MET A 30 -0.68 -35.00 7.88
C MET A 30 -1.72 -35.72 8.74
N ASP A 31 -2.12 -35.14 9.87
CA ASP A 31 -3.36 -35.51 10.54
C ASP A 31 -4.46 -35.16 9.55
N GLY A 32 -4.81 -36.16 8.74
CA GLY A 32 -5.68 -35.99 7.59
C GLY A 32 -6.95 -35.30 8.05
N CYS A 33 -7.46 -34.40 7.22
CA CYS A 33 -8.74 -33.74 7.49
C CYS A 33 -9.89 -34.74 7.77
N GLY A 34 -9.71 -36.04 7.55
CA GLY A 34 -10.68 -37.11 7.78
C GLY A 34 -11.33 -37.16 9.16
N GLU A 35 -10.66 -36.73 10.24
CA GLU A 35 -11.31 -36.67 11.56
C GLU A 35 -12.33 -35.52 11.70
N ALA A 36 -12.13 -34.44 10.94
CA ALA A 36 -12.97 -33.24 10.94
C ALA A 36 -13.81 -33.06 9.66
N CYS A 37 -13.55 -33.87 8.64
CA CYS A 37 -14.16 -33.78 7.33
C CYS A 37 -15.38 -34.71 7.27
N GLU A 38 -16.56 -34.11 7.12
CA GLU A 38 -17.82 -34.86 6.97
C GLU A 38 -17.85 -35.75 5.71
N LEU A 39 -16.87 -35.59 4.80
CA LEU A 39 -16.72 -36.35 3.57
C LEU A 39 -15.52 -37.32 3.61
N ALA A 40 -15.03 -37.68 4.79
CA ALA A 40 -13.84 -38.52 4.97
C ALA A 40 -13.92 -39.89 4.27
N ASP A 41 -15.11 -40.45 4.11
CA ASP A 41 -15.35 -41.73 3.41
C ASP A 41 -15.48 -41.59 1.88
N SER A 42 -15.30 -40.38 1.32
CA SER A 42 -15.45 -40.09 -0.11
C SER A 42 -14.12 -40.11 -0.87
N ASP A 43 -14.20 -40.08 -2.20
CA ASP A 43 -13.03 -40.03 -3.07
C ASP A 43 -12.31 -38.67 -2.96
N CYS A 44 -11.27 -38.61 -2.13
CA CYS A 44 -10.44 -37.42 -1.92
C CYS A 44 -9.72 -36.91 -3.17
N ASN A 45 -9.71 -37.67 -4.28
CA ASN A 45 -9.13 -37.22 -5.56
C ASN A 45 -9.90 -36.03 -6.20
N LYS A 46 -11.08 -35.68 -5.68
CA LYS A 46 -11.87 -34.51 -6.10
C LYS A 46 -12.30 -33.65 -4.90
N CYS A 47 -11.41 -33.47 -3.94
CA CYS A 47 -11.68 -32.64 -2.77
C CYS A 47 -11.84 -31.15 -3.18
N PRO A 48 -12.99 -30.50 -2.90
CA PRO A 48 -13.20 -29.09 -3.25
C PRO A 48 -12.23 -28.14 -2.54
N ILE A 49 -11.75 -28.51 -1.35
CA ILE A 49 -10.77 -27.72 -0.58
C ILE A 49 -9.40 -27.78 -1.26
N ALA A 50 -8.94 -28.99 -1.62
CA ALA A 50 -7.69 -29.17 -2.37
C ALA A 50 -7.74 -28.44 -3.71
N GLU A 51 -8.85 -28.54 -4.45
CA GLU A 51 -9.05 -27.83 -5.71
C GLU A 51 -8.97 -26.30 -5.53
N ALA A 52 -9.52 -25.76 -4.44
CA ALA A 52 -9.45 -24.34 -4.12
C ALA A 52 -8.00 -23.90 -3.82
N PHE A 53 -7.26 -24.68 -3.03
CA PHE A 53 -5.86 -24.40 -2.72
C PHE A 53 -4.97 -24.48 -3.95
N ASP A 54 -5.16 -25.49 -4.81
CA ASP A 54 -4.42 -25.63 -6.06
C ASP A 54 -4.68 -24.45 -7.01
N LYS A 55 -5.93 -23.94 -7.05
CA LYS A 55 -6.27 -22.73 -7.81
C LYS A 55 -5.55 -21.50 -7.26
N LEU A 56 -5.54 -21.31 -5.95
CA LEU A 56 -4.83 -20.19 -5.31
C LEU A 56 -3.32 -20.27 -5.53
N ALA A 57 -2.73 -21.46 -5.44
CA ALA A 57 -1.31 -21.68 -5.72
C ALA A 57 -0.96 -21.36 -7.18
N LYS A 58 -1.79 -21.79 -8.14
CA LYS A 58 -1.62 -21.45 -9.56
C LYS A 58 -1.74 -19.95 -9.81
N MET A 59 -2.65 -19.26 -9.12
CA MET A 59 -2.77 -17.80 -9.21
C MET A 59 -1.50 -17.13 -8.70
N GLU A 60 -1.00 -17.54 -7.53
CA GLU A 60 0.23 -17.03 -6.93
C GLU A 60 1.49 -17.30 -7.77
N GLN A 61 1.54 -18.43 -8.45
CA GLN A 61 2.66 -18.77 -9.35
C GLN A 61 2.55 -18.10 -10.72
N SER A 62 1.38 -17.55 -11.07
CA SER A 62 1.21 -16.84 -12.33
C SER A 62 1.70 -15.39 -12.20
N GLU A 63 2.77 -15.05 -12.92
CA GLU A 63 3.24 -13.66 -13.05
C GLU A 63 2.10 -12.72 -13.48
N SER A 64 1.18 -13.24 -14.32
CA SER A 64 0.02 -12.49 -14.81
C SER A 64 -0.99 -12.06 -13.73
N TYR A 65 -1.12 -12.80 -12.62
CA TYR A 65 -2.04 -12.42 -11.54
C TYR A 65 -1.47 -11.22 -10.77
N TRP A 66 -0.20 -11.29 -10.38
CA TRP A 66 0.47 -10.21 -9.68
C TRP A 66 0.62 -8.96 -10.55
N GLU A 67 0.87 -9.11 -11.85
CA GLU A 67 0.84 -7.98 -12.78
C GLU A 67 -0.54 -7.31 -12.85
N ARG A 68 -1.62 -8.10 -12.85
CA ARG A 68 -2.99 -7.56 -12.86
C ARG A 68 -3.34 -6.86 -11.55
N GLU A 69 -3.01 -7.46 -10.41
CA GLU A 69 -3.24 -6.84 -9.11
C GLU A 69 -2.35 -5.60 -8.91
N ALA A 70 -1.09 -5.62 -9.35
CA ALA A 70 -0.22 -4.45 -9.35
C ALA A 70 -0.78 -3.33 -10.23
N LYS A 71 -1.27 -3.65 -11.44
CA LYS A 71 -1.95 -2.67 -12.31
C LYS A 71 -3.21 -2.09 -11.67
N ARG A 72 -4.01 -2.93 -11.02
CA ARG A 72 -5.22 -2.50 -10.31
C ARG A 72 -4.88 -1.58 -9.15
N MET A 73 -3.93 -1.96 -8.30
CA MET A 73 -3.46 -1.12 -7.19
C MET A 73 -2.86 0.19 -7.69
N ALA A 74 -2.07 0.17 -8.78
CA ALA A 74 -1.53 1.38 -9.38
C ALA A 74 -2.63 2.30 -9.93
N ALA A 75 -3.70 1.75 -10.51
CA ALA A 75 -4.85 2.52 -10.96
C ALA A 75 -5.61 3.14 -9.77
N GLU A 76 -5.89 2.36 -8.72
CA GLU A 76 -6.55 2.85 -7.50
C GLU A 76 -5.71 3.94 -6.80
N LEU A 77 -4.39 3.75 -6.67
CA LEU A 77 -3.48 4.77 -6.16
C LEU A 77 -3.45 6.02 -7.04
N GLY A 78 -3.49 5.86 -8.37
CA GLY A 78 -3.60 6.97 -9.31
C GLY A 78 -4.88 7.79 -9.09
N GLU A 79 -6.03 7.13 -8.93
CA GLU A 79 -7.30 7.80 -8.63
C GLU A 79 -7.28 8.52 -7.27
N ILE A 80 -6.67 7.93 -6.24
CA ILE A 80 -6.51 8.57 -4.93
C ILE A 80 -5.65 9.83 -5.06
N LYS A 81 -4.53 9.76 -5.78
CA LYS A 81 -3.69 10.92 -6.06
C LYS A 81 -4.46 12.02 -6.81
N ILE A 82 -5.22 11.66 -7.86
CA ILE A 82 -6.06 12.63 -8.59
C ILE A 82 -7.15 13.24 -7.70
N LYS A 83 -7.69 12.51 -6.72
CA LYS A 83 -8.65 13.09 -5.76
C LYS A 83 -7.99 14.05 -4.77
N GLN A 84 -6.72 13.84 -4.46
CA GLN A 84 -5.93 14.72 -3.61
C GLN A 84 -5.33 15.89 -4.39
N GLU A 85 -5.10 15.75 -5.70
CA GLU A 85 -4.53 16.77 -6.59
C GLU A 85 -5.61 17.49 -7.41
N GLN A 86 -5.69 18.81 -7.30
CA GLN A 86 -6.61 19.64 -8.09
C GLN A 86 -5.87 20.79 -8.76
N ASN A 87 -5.83 20.80 -10.11
CA ASN A 87 -5.12 21.82 -10.89
C ASN A 87 -3.63 21.98 -10.47
N GLY A 88 -2.95 20.87 -10.18
CA GLY A 88 -1.56 20.86 -9.71
C GLY A 88 -1.39 21.07 -8.21
N TRP A 89 -2.45 21.40 -7.47
CA TRP A 89 -2.43 21.54 -6.01
C TRP A 89 -2.69 20.21 -5.32
N ILE A 90 -1.72 19.73 -4.55
CA ILE A 90 -1.80 18.53 -3.73
C ILE A 90 -2.33 18.92 -2.35
N LYS A 91 -3.47 18.37 -1.98
CA LYS A 91 -4.12 18.64 -0.69
C LYS A 91 -3.31 18.02 0.46
N PHE A 92 -3.08 18.81 1.51
CA PHE A 92 -2.62 18.27 2.79
C PHE A 92 -3.77 17.57 3.50
N THR A 93 -3.53 16.32 3.89
CA THR A 93 -4.47 15.54 4.70
C THR A 93 -3.76 15.00 5.90
N THR A 94 -4.40 15.13 7.06
CA THR A 94 -3.89 14.62 8.33
C THR A 94 -4.93 13.72 8.99
N GLU A 95 -4.45 12.78 9.80
CA GLU A 95 -5.26 11.94 10.65
C GLU A 95 -4.72 11.97 12.08
N TYR A 96 -5.60 11.93 13.07
CA TYR A 96 -5.18 11.87 14.46
C TYR A 96 -4.99 10.41 14.88
N ASP A 97 -3.77 10.06 15.27
CA ASP A 97 -3.45 8.76 15.85
C ASP A 97 -3.73 8.83 17.36
N GLU A 98 -4.83 8.22 17.80
CA GLU A 98 -5.25 8.23 19.21
C GLU A 98 -4.29 7.46 20.13
N GLU A 99 -3.59 6.43 19.62
CA GLU A 99 -2.67 5.61 20.41
C GLU A 99 -1.40 6.40 20.73
N ARG A 100 -0.91 7.16 19.75
CA ARG A 100 0.31 7.98 19.88
C ARG A 100 0.03 9.41 20.32
N GLY A 101 -1.22 9.86 20.23
CA GLY A 101 -1.63 11.22 20.56
C GLY A 101 -1.09 12.31 19.61
N VAL A 102 -0.76 11.95 18.36
CA VAL A 102 -0.11 12.83 17.37
C VAL A 102 -0.94 12.92 16.08
N GLN A 103 -0.82 14.03 15.34
CA GLN A 103 -1.34 14.10 13.97
C GLN A 103 -0.32 13.50 13.00
N VAL A 104 -0.79 12.59 12.17
CA VAL A 104 -0.02 11.92 11.11
C VAL A 104 -0.42 12.53 9.77
N ILE A 105 0.58 12.96 9.00
CA ILE A 105 0.35 13.45 7.63
C ILE A 105 0.16 12.26 6.70
N ASN A 106 -0.96 12.26 5.97
CA ASN A 106 -1.38 11.19 5.07
C ASN A 106 -1.54 11.70 3.63
N CYS A 107 -0.52 12.38 3.11
CA CYS A 107 -0.47 12.86 1.73
C CYS A 107 0.96 12.76 1.17
N THR A 108 1.10 13.02 -0.13
CA THR A 108 2.44 13.15 -0.73
C THR A 108 3.08 14.44 -0.20
N LEU A 109 4.30 14.33 0.32
CA LEU A 109 5.08 15.46 0.82
C LEU A 109 6.06 15.95 -0.25
N PRO A 110 6.44 17.24 -0.21
CA PRO A 110 7.57 17.76 -0.98
C PRO A 110 8.89 17.07 -0.60
N GLU A 111 9.91 17.22 -1.43
CA GLU A 111 11.28 16.84 -1.07
C GLU A 111 11.83 17.78 0.01
N ASP A 112 12.71 17.27 0.86
CA ASP A 112 13.37 18.10 1.89
C ASP A 112 14.19 19.22 1.24
N GLY A 113 13.97 20.46 1.69
CA GLY A 113 14.54 21.67 1.12
C GLY A 113 13.88 22.15 -0.18
N GLN A 114 12.76 21.56 -0.62
CA GLN A 114 12.07 21.97 -1.83
C GLN A 114 11.33 23.30 -1.64
N GLU A 115 11.56 24.25 -2.54
CA GLU A 115 10.73 25.45 -2.67
C GLU A 115 9.38 25.10 -3.34
N VAL A 116 8.29 25.43 -2.66
CA VAL A 116 6.92 25.12 -3.07
C VAL A 116 6.02 26.36 -2.97
N LEU A 117 4.90 26.31 -3.67
CA LEU A 117 3.78 27.20 -3.41
C LEU A 117 2.81 26.50 -2.46
N VAL A 118 2.31 27.24 -1.47
CA VAL A 118 1.36 26.75 -0.46
C VAL A 118 0.16 27.68 -0.38
N THR A 119 -0.96 27.15 0.11
CA THR A 119 -2.18 27.93 0.28
C THR A 119 -2.98 27.52 1.51
N ASN A 120 -3.68 28.49 2.09
CA ASN A 120 -4.70 28.33 3.13
C ASN A 120 -6.14 28.44 2.56
N GLY A 121 -6.29 28.52 1.24
CA GLY A 121 -7.56 28.74 0.55
C GLY A 121 -8.00 30.21 0.45
N ARG A 122 -7.21 31.15 0.98
CA ARG A 122 -7.40 32.61 0.81
C ARG A 122 -6.25 33.23 0.04
N ASP A 123 -5.03 32.91 0.43
CA ASP A 123 -3.81 33.44 -0.12
C ASP A 123 -2.91 32.31 -0.64
N VAL A 124 -1.99 32.66 -1.54
CA VAL A 124 -0.93 31.77 -2.06
C VAL A 124 0.41 32.43 -1.80
N TRP A 125 1.34 31.68 -1.21
CA TRP A 125 2.69 32.15 -0.95
C TRP A 125 3.74 31.07 -1.23
N GLU A 126 4.99 31.51 -1.33
CA GLU A 126 6.15 30.66 -1.53
C GLU A 126 6.77 30.28 -0.19
N ASP A 127 7.25 29.04 -0.10
CA ASP A 127 7.83 28.49 1.11
C ASP A 127 8.85 27.39 0.82
N THR A 128 9.66 27.06 1.81
CA THR A 128 10.60 25.93 1.74
C THR A 128 10.14 24.83 2.69
N PHE A 129 9.93 23.63 2.15
CA PHE A 129 9.58 22.48 2.94
C PHE A 129 10.81 21.94 3.69
N CYS A 130 10.69 21.78 5.00
CA CYS A 130 11.72 21.21 5.86
C CYS A 130 11.19 19.92 6.47
N ASN A 131 11.97 18.85 6.38
CA ASN A 131 11.70 17.58 7.05
C ASN A 131 12.86 17.21 7.97
N ASP A 132 12.85 17.78 9.18
CA ASP A 132 13.80 17.40 10.20
C ASP A 132 13.32 16.12 10.88
N CYS A 133 14.09 15.05 10.73
CA CYS A 133 13.79 13.73 11.30
C CYS A 133 13.44 13.75 12.81
N ASP A 134 13.94 14.75 13.55
CA ASP A 134 13.75 14.91 14.99
C ASP A 134 12.55 15.82 15.35
N ASP A 135 12.33 16.91 14.61
CA ASP A 135 11.30 17.93 14.92
C ASP A 135 10.05 17.84 14.03
N GLY A 136 10.06 16.94 13.04
CA GLY A 136 8.97 16.72 12.11
C GLY A 136 9.02 17.61 10.87
N CYS A 137 7.91 17.66 10.15
CA CYS A 137 7.78 18.45 8.93
C CYS A 137 7.23 19.84 9.23
N TYR A 138 7.85 20.88 8.67
CA TYR A 138 7.41 22.27 8.81
C TYR A 138 7.79 23.11 7.59
N PHE A 139 7.30 24.34 7.56
CA PHE A 139 7.67 25.35 6.56
C PHE A 139 8.55 26.44 7.20
N ASP A 140 9.59 26.88 6.47
CA ASP A 140 10.64 27.76 7.01
C ASP A 140 10.12 29.13 7.49
N ASN A 141 9.01 29.62 6.92
CA ASN A 141 8.41 30.89 7.39
C ASN A 141 7.67 30.80 8.73
N GLY A 142 7.61 29.61 9.36
CA GLY A 142 7.02 29.39 10.66
C GLY A 142 5.51 29.10 10.65
N TYR A 143 4.89 28.90 9.48
CA TYR A 143 3.52 28.38 9.42
C TYR A 143 3.48 26.88 9.72
N ASP A 144 2.53 26.49 10.56
CA ASP A 144 2.28 25.10 10.88
C ASP A 144 1.47 24.42 9.76
N ILE A 145 2.03 23.33 9.24
CA ILE A 145 1.43 22.49 8.19
C ILE A 145 0.05 22.01 8.59
N ILE A 146 -0.17 21.73 9.88
CA ILE A 146 -1.37 21.06 10.37
C ILE A 146 -2.54 22.05 10.53
N SER A 147 -2.27 23.31 10.87
CA SER A 147 -3.30 24.26 11.25
C SER A 147 -3.56 25.35 10.22
N GLU A 148 -2.58 25.69 9.37
CA GLU A 148 -2.69 26.86 8.48
C GLU A 148 -2.63 26.53 6.99
N VAL A 149 -2.00 25.42 6.60
CA VAL A 149 -1.81 25.04 5.19
C VAL A 149 -2.79 23.94 4.79
N ILE A 150 -3.48 24.12 3.65
CA ILE A 150 -4.46 23.13 3.15
C ILE A 150 -4.01 22.40 1.88
N ALA A 151 -3.10 22.99 1.11
CA ALA A 151 -2.55 22.37 -0.10
C ALA A 151 -1.19 23.00 -0.50
N TRP A 152 -0.41 22.25 -1.28
CA TRP A 152 0.87 22.69 -1.84
C TRP A 152 1.01 22.31 -3.31
N MET A 153 1.93 22.94 -4.03
CA MET A 153 2.35 22.53 -5.38
C MET A 153 3.83 22.89 -5.63
N PRO A 154 4.54 22.15 -6.50
CA PRO A 154 5.88 22.57 -6.92
C PRO A 154 5.82 23.91 -7.66
N LYS A 155 6.92 24.68 -7.61
CA LYS A 155 7.02 25.91 -8.40
C LYS A 155 6.87 25.61 -9.90
N PRO A 156 6.05 26.38 -10.63
CA PRO A 156 5.93 26.22 -12.06
C PRO A 156 7.27 26.53 -12.74
N GLU A 157 7.55 25.88 -13.88
CA GLU A 157 8.72 26.21 -14.66
C GLU A 157 8.67 27.68 -15.11
N PRO A 158 9.81 28.41 -15.09
CA PRO A 158 9.87 29.77 -15.60
C PRO A 158 9.41 29.84 -17.05
N TYR A 159 8.56 30.81 -17.37
CA TYR A 159 8.15 31.08 -18.75
C TYR A 159 9.38 31.44 -19.61
N LYS A 160 9.55 30.74 -20.73
CA LYS A 160 10.60 31.03 -21.71
C LYS A 160 9.97 31.81 -22.86
N GLU A 161 10.43 33.04 -23.06
CA GLU A 161 10.06 33.84 -24.23
C GLU A 161 10.64 33.19 -25.49
N GLU A 162 9.79 32.87 -26.49
CA GLU A 162 10.27 32.46 -27.80
C GLU A 162 10.96 33.66 -28.44
N GLN A 163 12.27 33.55 -28.70
CA GLN A 163 13.01 34.59 -29.39
C GLN A 163 12.46 34.71 -30.81
N GLU A 164 11.77 35.81 -31.13
CA GLU A 164 11.32 36.18 -32.49
C GLU A 164 12.51 36.44 -33.44
#